data_AF-A0A4V1UFW8-F1
#
_entry.id   AF-A0A4V1UFW8-F1
#
_cell.length_a   1.000
_cell.length_b   1.000
_cell.length_c   1.000
_cell.angle_alpha   90.00
_cell.angle_beta   90.00
_cell.angle_gamma   90.00
#
_symmetry.space_group_name_H-M   'P 1'
#
loop_
_entity.id
_entity.type
_entity.pdbx_description
1 polymer ?
#
loop_
_entity_poly.entity_id
_entity_poly.type
_entity_poly.pdbx_seq_one_letter_code
_entity_poly.pdbx_strand_id
1 'polypeptide(L)'
;MRIKLWLVILCIISFLIACTKQVEHLFEGFIQPSNFPAPLYHFETNEITEAKFELGRKLFYEPRLSRDNTVSCGSCHIQSSGFTQHGHDVSHGIDDRLGSRNSQAIVNLAWSKNFFWDGGVFDLDLQPIVPITNPVEMDETMNNVLAKLRAHDQYPSLFKKAFGTEDINTERMMKALSQFMVMLVSADSKYDQVARKEGAAFN
;
A
#
# COMPACT_ATOMS: atom_id res chain seq x y z
N MET A 1 -8.74 58.45 -2.69
CA MET A 1 -8.32 57.47 -1.66
C MET A 1 -9.20 56.21 -1.61
N ARG A 2 -10.54 56.32 -1.79
CA ARG A 2 -11.47 55.17 -1.71
C ARG A 2 -11.25 54.09 -2.79
N ILE A 3 -10.97 54.45 -4.04
CA ILE A 3 -10.80 53.48 -5.16
C ILE A 3 -9.61 52.54 -4.95
N LYS A 4 -8.49 53.03 -4.38
CA LYS A 4 -7.31 52.20 -4.10
C LYS A 4 -7.58 51.14 -3.03
N LEU A 5 -8.44 51.46 -2.05
CA LEU A 5 -8.83 50.51 -1.00
C LEU A 5 -9.70 49.37 -1.55
N TRP A 6 -10.61 49.66 -2.49
CA TRP A 6 -11.42 48.65 -3.16
C TRP A 6 -10.59 47.70 -4.02
N LEU A 7 -9.59 48.20 -4.75
CA LEU A 7 -8.68 47.36 -5.54
C LEU A 7 -7.84 46.43 -4.66
N VAL A 8 -7.36 46.93 -3.51
CA VAL A 8 -6.62 46.09 -2.54
C VAL A 8 -7.52 45.03 -1.93
N ILE A 9 -8.75 45.37 -1.55
CA ILE A 9 -9.72 44.39 -1.03
C ILE A 9 -10.06 43.35 -2.10
N LEU A 10 -10.27 43.75 -3.35
CA LEU A 10 -10.57 42.83 -4.44
C LEU A 10 -9.41 41.86 -4.72
N CYS A 11 -8.16 42.35 -4.68
CA CYS A 11 -6.97 41.51 -4.80
C CYS A 11 -6.81 40.55 -3.62
N ILE A 12 -7.08 40.99 -2.38
CA ILE A 12 -7.02 40.11 -1.20
C ILE A 12 -8.10 39.03 -1.28
N ILE A 13 -9.33 39.38 -1.69
CA ILE A 13 -10.41 38.41 -1.89
C ILE A 13 -10.06 37.42 -3.01
N SER A 14 -9.49 37.86 -4.13
CA SER A 14 -9.09 36.95 -5.21
C SER A 14 -7.95 36.02 -4.78
N PHE A 15 -7.02 36.49 -3.96
CA PHE A 15 -5.93 35.67 -3.39
C PHE A 15 -6.47 34.64 -2.40
N LEU A 16 -7.45 35.01 -1.57
CA LEU A 16 -8.12 34.10 -0.64
C LEU A 16 -8.93 33.03 -1.37
N ILE A 17 -9.63 33.37 -2.46
CA ILE A 17 -10.40 32.41 -3.27
C ILE A 17 -9.47 31.47 -4.07
N ALA A 18 -8.33 31.97 -4.56
CA ALA A 18 -7.34 31.16 -5.27
C ALA A 18 -6.68 30.09 -4.39
N CYS A 19 -6.63 30.29 -3.06
CA CYS A 19 -6.11 29.32 -2.09
C CYS A 19 -7.07 28.17 -1.76
N THR A 20 -8.33 28.19 -2.23
CA THR A 20 -9.32 27.13 -1.94
C THR A 20 -9.61 26.24 -3.15
N LYS A 21 -8.64 26.04 -4.05
CA LYS A 21 -8.76 24.96 -5.04
C LYS A 21 -8.58 23.63 -4.31
N GLN A 22 -9.66 23.09 -3.75
CA GLN A 22 -9.72 21.69 -3.36
C GLN A 22 -9.46 20.87 -4.61
N VAL A 23 -8.26 20.31 -4.70
CA VAL A 23 -7.98 19.26 -5.66
C VAL A 23 -8.74 18.05 -5.14
N GLU A 24 -9.94 17.80 -5.68
CA GLU A 24 -10.61 16.52 -5.47
C GLU A 24 -9.71 15.45 -6.07
N HIS A 25 -9.03 14.71 -5.19
CA HIS A 25 -8.25 13.56 -5.61
C HIS A 25 -9.24 12.43 -5.88
N LEU A 26 -9.62 12.27 -7.15
CA LEU A 26 -10.46 11.15 -7.55
C LEU A 26 -9.66 9.86 -7.35
N PHE A 27 -10.21 8.91 -6.59
CA PHE A 27 -9.66 7.57 -6.50
C PHE A 27 -10.05 6.81 -7.76
N GLU A 28 -9.09 6.58 -8.65
CA GLU A 28 -9.33 5.94 -9.96
C GLU A 28 -9.42 4.40 -9.86
N GLY A 29 -9.06 3.82 -8.71
CA GLY A 29 -9.00 2.38 -8.52
C GLY A 29 -7.85 1.72 -9.28
N PHE A 30 -8.00 0.44 -9.62
CA PHE A 30 -6.99 -0.31 -10.35
C PHE A 30 -7.10 -0.03 -11.86
N ILE A 31 -6.03 0.52 -12.44
CA ILE A 31 -5.92 0.75 -13.88
C ILE A 31 -4.92 -0.24 -14.45
N GLN A 32 -5.40 -1.17 -15.27
CA GLN A 32 -4.52 -2.06 -16.02
C GLN A 32 -3.79 -1.26 -17.11
N PRO A 33 -2.44 -1.27 -17.14
CA PRO A 33 -1.69 -0.67 -18.23
C PRO A 33 -1.99 -1.37 -19.56
N SER A 34 -2.11 -0.59 -20.64
CA SER A 34 -2.53 -1.09 -21.95
C SER A 34 -1.58 -2.14 -22.56
N ASN A 35 -0.30 -2.12 -22.17
CA ASN A 35 0.72 -3.06 -22.64
C ASN A 35 0.92 -4.27 -21.72
N PHE A 36 0.11 -4.42 -20.67
CA PHE A 36 0.20 -5.55 -19.72
C PHE A 36 -0.86 -6.61 -20.05
N PRO A 37 -0.58 -7.91 -19.81
CA PRO A 37 -1.57 -8.97 -19.97
C PRO A 37 -2.70 -8.82 -18.93
N ALA A 38 -3.75 -9.61 -19.07
CA ALA A 38 -4.78 -9.69 -18.04
C ALA A 38 -4.14 -10.04 -16.68
N PRO A 39 -4.51 -9.34 -15.59
CA PRO A 39 -4.01 -9.65 -14.26
C PRO A 39 -4.45 -11.05 -13.82
N LEU A 40 -3.64 -11.64 -12.94
CA LEU A 40 -3.91 -12.93 -12.30
C LEU A 40 -4.65 -12.77 -10.97
N TYR A 41 -4.66 -11.57 -10.39
CA TYR A 41 -5.37 -11.30 -9.14
C TYR A 41 -6.90 -11.35 -9.32
N HIS A 42 -7.57 -11.97 -8.36
CA HIS A 42 -9.02 -12.20 -8.35
C HIS A 42 -9.79 -11.01 -7.76
N PHE A 43 -9.97 -9.94 -8.55
CA PHE A 43 -10.67 -8.72 -8.11
C PHE A 43 -12.13 -8.96 -7.71
N GLU A 44 -12.76 -10.03 -8.20
CA GLU A 44 -14.13 -10.42 -7.89
C GLU A 44 -14.35 -10.82 -6.43
N THR A 45 -13.33 -11.34 -5.75
CA THR A 45 -13.41 -11.76 -4.33
C THR A 45 -12.91 -10.68 -3.37
N ASN A 46 -12.23 -9.66 -3.89
CA ASN A 46 -11.76 -8.49 -3.15
C ASN A 46 -11.78 -7.23 -4.04
N GLU A 47 -12.97 -6.63 -4.19
CA GLU A 47 -13.16 -5.43 -5.01
C GLU A 47 -12.37 -4.23 -4.47
N ILE A 48 -11.73 -3.49 -5.38
CA ILE A 48 -10.94 -2.28 -5.12
C ILE A 48 -11.84 -1.13 -4.71
N THR A 49 -11.63 -0.63 -3.50
CA THR A 49 -12.27 0.60 -3.01
C THR A 49 -11.24 1.50 -2.34
N GLU A 50 -11.46 2.82 -2.40
CA GLU A 50 -10.58 3.78 -1.74
C GLU A 50 -10.43 3.48 -0.24
N ALA A 51 -11.53 3.14 0.43
CA ALA A 51 -11.53 2.87 1.86
C ALA A 51 -10.70 1.63 2.23
N LYS A 52 -10.77 0.56 1.43
CA LYS A 52 -9.93 -0.64 1.64
C LYS A 52 -8.47 -0.37 1.31
N PHE A 53 -8.19 0.35 0.22
CA PHE A 53 -6.83 0.75 -0.16
C PHE A 53 -6.17 1.58 0.95
N GLU A 54 -6.87 2.60 1.47
CA GLU A 54 -6.35 3.46 2.53
C GLU A 54 -6.16 2.71 3.86
N LEU A 55 -7.08 1.82 4.22
CA LEU A 55 -6.90 0.94 5.37
C LEU A 55 -5.69 0.01 5.18
N GLY A 56 -5.55 -0.59 4.00
CA GLY A 56 -4.42 -1.43 3.62
C GLY A 56 -3.09 -0.71 3.74
N ARG A 57 -3.02 0.52 3.19
CA ARG A 57 -1.84 1.39 3.26
C ARG A 57 -1.49 1.69 4.71
N LYS A 58 -2.48 2.03 5.54
CA LYS A 58 -2.24 2.28 6.97
C LYS A 58 -1.71 1.04 7.68
N LEU A 59 -2.30 -0.14 7.42
CA LEU A 59 -1.84 -1.41 8.00
C LEU A 59 -0.44 -1.80 7.53
N PHE A 60 -0.09 -1.56 6.26
CA PHE A 60 1.23 -1.87 5.71
C PHE A 60 2.37 -1.17 6.45
N TYR A 61 2.13 0.06 6.92
CA TYR A 61 3.06 0.85 7.72
C TYR A 61 2.75 0.83 9.22
N GLU A 62 1.88 -0.08 9.70
CA GLU A 62 1.53 -0.17 11.12
C GLU A 62 2.53 -1.08 11.85
N PRO A 63 3.37 -0.55 12.74
CA PRO A 63 4.33 -1.36 13.45
C PRO A 63 3.68 -2.24 14.52
N ARG A 64 2.46 -1.94 14.99
CA ARG A 64 1.73 -2.79 15.97
C ARG A 64 1.41 -4.19 15.46
N LEU A 65 1.63 -4.45 14.17
CA LEU A 65 1.53 -5.79 13.61
C LEU A 65 2.71 -6.70 14.05
N SER A 66 3.82 -6.14 14.56
CA SER A 66 4.90 -6.92 15.19
C SER A 66 4.70 -7.08 16.70
N ARG A 67 5.36 -8.10 17.27
CA ARG A 67 5.32 -8.45 18.70
C ARG A 67 5.53 -7.24 19.62
N ASP A 68 6.57 -6.48 19.34
CA ASP A 68 7.08 -5.35 20.12
C ASP A 68 6.63 -3.97 19.60
N ASN A 69 5.81 -3.95 18.55
CA ASN A 69 5.34 -2.75 17.87
C ASN A 69 6.46 -1.89 17.23
N THR A 70 7.53 -2.49 16.70
CA THR A 70 8.65 -1.78 16.06
C THR A 70 8.81 -2.05 14.57
N VAL A 71 8.30 -3.18 14.06
CA VAL A 71 8.48 -3.61 12.66
C VAL A 71 7.14 -3.55 11.92
N SER A 72 7.15 -3.00 10.72
CA SER A 72 6.02 -2.98 9.78
C SER A 72 6.41 -3.64 8.47
N CYS A 73 5.46 -3.88 7.55
CA CYS A 73 5.79 -4.35 6.20
C CYS A 73 6.72 -3.35 5.49
N GLY A 74 6.49 -2.05 5.70
CA GLY A 74 7.31 -0.97 5.16
C GLY A 74 8.74 -0.89 5.71
N SER A 75 9.06 -1.58 6.82
CA SER A 75 10.43 -1.66 7.35
C SER A 75 11.36 -2.45 6.43
N CYS A 76 10.84 -3.49 5.78
CA CYS A 76 11.59 -4.30 4.81
C CYS A 76 11.26 -3.89 3.36
N HIS A 77 9.99 -3.59 3.07
CA HIS A 77 9.55 -3.20 1.72
C HIS A 77 9.60 -1.68 1.54
N ILE A 78 10.81 -1.13 1.45
CA ILE A 78 11.05 0.32 1.45
C ILE A 78 10.67 0.93 0.10
N GLN A 79 9.64 1.77 0.08
CA GLN A 79 9.08 2.36 -1.15
C GLN A 79 10.11 3.11 -2.00
N SER A 80 10.98 3.92 -1.37
CA SER A 80 12.05 4.65 -2.08
C SER A 80 13.12 3.74 -2.70
N SER A 81 13.12 2.47 -2.32
CA SER A 81 14.04 1.42 -2.78
C SER A 81 13.31 0.38 -3.63
N GLY A 82 12.24 0.77 -4.33
CA GLY A 82 11.45 -0.15 -5.16
C GLY A 82 10.74 -1.23 -4.34
N PHE A 83 10.42 -0.93 -3.08
CA PHE A 83 9.86 -1.86 -2.11
C PHE A 83 10.75 -3.07 -1.79
N THR A 84 12.07 -2.86 -1.79
CA THR A 84 13.08 -3.81 -1.31
C THR A 84 13.84 -3.21 -0.13
N GLN A 85 14.55 -4.04 0.63
CA GLN A 85 15.42 -3.59 1.72
C GLN A 85 16.82 -3.35 1.17
N HIS A 86 17.01 -2.21 0.51
CA HIS A 86 18.28 -1.83 -0.09
C HIS A 86 19.38 -1.68 0.96
N GLY A 87 20.61 -2.08 0.59
CA GLY A 87 21.78 -2.00 1.48
C GLY A 87 21.98 -3.18 2.41
N HIS A 88 21.14 -4.23 2.31
CA HIS A 88 21.25 -5.46 3.09
C HIS A 88 21.23 -6.70 2.19
N ASP A 89 22.11 -7.66 2.45
CA ASP A 89 22.12 -8.94 1.70
C ASP A 89 20.91 -9.82 2.04
N VAL A 90 20.45 -9.73 3.30
CA VAL A 90 19.24 -10.39 3.82
C VAL A 90 18.43 -9.40 4.65
N SER A 91 17.12 -9.62 4.78
CA SER A 91 16.28 -8.71 5.56
C SER A 91 16.53 -8.83 7.07
N HIS A 92 16.40 -7.70 7.76
CA HIS A 92 16.46 -7.61 9.21
C HIS A 92 15.05 -7.40 9.76
N GLY A 93 14.60 -8.29 10.64
CA GLY A 93 13.29 -8.19 11.28
C GLY A 93 13.38 -7.74 12.74
N ILE A 94 12.46 -8.24 13.55
CA ILE A 94 12.36 -7.94 14.97
C ILE A 94 13.64 -8.33 15.73
N ASP A 95 13.99 -7.56 16.76
CA ASP A 95 15.23 -7.72 17.53
C ASP A 95 16.51 -7.67 16.64
N ASP A 96 16.44 -7.05 15.45
CA ASP A 96 17.50 -7.03 14.43
C ASP A 96 17.92 -8.44 13.96
N ARG A 97 17.00 -9.41 14.03
CA ARG A 97 17.28 -10.78 13.58
C ARG A 97 17.44 -10.82 12.07
N LEU A 98 18.48 -11.52 11.63
CA LEU A 98 18.74 -11.75 10.22
C LEU A 98 17.84 -12.86 9.66
N GLY A 99 17.12 -12.54 8.59
CA GLY A 99 16.42 -13.51 7.75
C GLY A 99 17.38 -14.34 6.90
N SER A 100 16.79 -15.20 6.06
CA SER A 100 17.55 -16.04 5.12
C SER A 100 17.59 -15.48 3.69
N ARG A 101 16.81 -14.43 3.41
CA ARG A 101 16.63 -13.82 2.09
C ARG A 101 16.38 -12.32 2.23
N ASN A 102 16.64 -11.56 1.17
CA ASN A 102 16.18 -10.18 1.07
C ASN A 102 14.68 -10.13 0.72
N SER A 103 13.99 -9.10 1.20
CA SER A 103 12.61 -8.78 0.83
C SER A 103 12.43 -8.64 -0.68
N GLN A 104 11.48 -9.35 -1.26
CA GLN A 104 11.14 -9.17 -2.67
C GLN A 104 10.45 -7.82 -2.90
N ALA A 105 10.62 -7.27 -4.09
CA ALA A 105 9.80 -6.13 -4.50
C ALA A 105 8.32 -6.55 -4.54
N ILE A 106 7.43 -5.67 -4.07
CA ILE A 106 5.97 -5.88 -4.09
C ILE A 106 5.26 -5.02 -5.15
N VAL A 107 6.00 -4.59 -6.17
CA VAL A 107 5.42 -3.89 -7.33
C VAL A 107 4.89 -4.90 -8.34
N ASN A 108 3.81 -4.54 -9.05
CA ASN A 108 3.19 -5.33 -10.11
C ASN A 108 2.66 -6.71 -9.66
N LEU A 109 2.25 -6.84 -8.39
CA LEU A 109 1.77 -8.11 -7.82
C LEU A 109 0.48 -8.64 -8.47
N ALA A 110 -0.30 -7.78 -9.14
CA ALA A 110 -1.48 -8.19 -9.89
C ALA A 110 -1.18 -9.25 -10.97
N TRP A 111 0.08 -9.36 -11.43
CA TRP A 111 0.51 -10.30 -12.46
C TRP A 111 1.43 -11.41 -11.94
N SER A 112 1.68 -11.46 -10.62
CA SER A 112 2.52 -12.48 -9.99
C SER A 112 1.75 -13.79 -9.80
N LYS A 113 2.44 -14.92 -10.01
CA LYS A 113 1.89 -16.27 -9.78
C LYS A 113 2.13 -16.80 -8.36
N ASN A 114 3.15 -16.28 -7.70
CA ASN A 114 3.54 -16.63 -6.35
C ASN A 114 4.13 -15.42 -5.65
N PHE A 115 4.12 -15.45 -4.32
CA PHE A 115 4.39 -14.28 -3.48
C PHE A 115 5.56 -14.47 -2.51
N PHE A 116 6.29 -15.59 -2.64
CA PHE A 116 7.54 -15.86 -1.92
C PHE A 116 8.59 -16.46 -2.86
N TRP A 117 9.86 -16.27 -2.51
CA TRP A 117 11.01 -16.76 -3.25
C TRP A 117 11.01 -18.29 -3.52
N ASP A 118 10.38 -19.08 -2.65
CA ASP A 118 10.22 -20.53 -2.81
C ASP A 118 8.94 -20.93 -3.57
N GLY A 119 8.11 -19.95 -3.94
CA GLY A 119 6.84 -20.17 -4.60
C GLY A 119 5.72 -20.69 -3.69
N GLY A 120 5.88 -20.70 -2.36
CA GLY A 120 4.97 -21.40 -1.45
C GLY A 120 3.57 -20.80 -1.27
N VAL A 121 3.39 -19.51 -1.60
CA VAL A 121 2.10 -18.80 -1.48
C VAL A 121 1.64 -18.33 -2.85
N PHE A 122 0.41 -18.68 -3.21
CA PHE A 122 -0.20 -18.43 -4.52
C PHE A 122 -1.39 -17.46 -4.48
N ASP A 123 -1.74 -16.98 -3.28
CA ASP A 123 -2.80 -16.00 -3.06
C ASP A 123 -2.20 -14.80 -2.33
N LEU A 124 -2.36 -13.60 -2.91
CA LEU A 124 -1.84 -12.37 -2.35
C LEU A 124 -2.49 -12.05 -1.01
N ASP A 125 -3.79 -12.39 -0.85
CA ASP A 125 -4.50 -12.20 0.41
C ASP A 125 -3.88 -13.03 1.53
N LEU A 126 -3.27 -14.17 1.20
CA LEU A 126 -2.58 -15.03 2.16
C LEU A 126 -1.12 -14.65 2.42
N GLN A 127 -0.51 -13.77 1.61
CA GLN A 127 0.89 -13.41 1.77
C GLN A 127 1.21 -12.79 3.15
N PRO A 128 0.45 -11.82 3.69
CA PRO A 128 0.86 -11.08 4.88
C PRO A 128 0.89 -11.89 6.18
N ILE A 129 0.16 -13.02 6.28
CA ILE A 129 0.17 -13.82 7.51
C ILE A 129 1.55 -14.42 7.78
N VAL A 130 2.30 -14.73 6.72
CA VAL A 130 3.63 -15.35 6.81
C VAL A 130 4.64 -14.43 7.50
N PRO A 131 4.90 -13.17 7.05
CA PRO A 131 5.83 -12.28 7.74
C PRO A 131 5.33 -11.90 9.14
N ILE A 132 4.01 -11.73 9.34
CA ILE A 132 3.43 -11.41 10.66
C ILE A 132 3.77 -12.50 11.69
N THR A 133 3.65 -13.76 11.29
CA THR A 133 3.84 -14.92 12.19
C THR A 133 5.25 -15.49 12.19
N ASN A 134 6.13 -15.02 11.30
CA ASN A 134 7.51 -15.49 11.25
C ASN A 134 8.32 -14.92 12.45
N PRO A 135 8.97 -15.78 13.26
CA PRO A 135 9.68 -15.37 14.47
C PRO A 135 10.95 -14.54 14.22
N VAL A 136 11.42 -14.48 12.97
CA VAL A 136 12.57 -13.67 12.55
C VAL A 136 12.12 -12.33 11.98
N GLU A 137 10.89 -12.23 11.47
CA GLU A 137 10.37 -11.03 10.83
C GLU A 137 9.58 -10.17 11.82
N MET A 138 8.34 -10.56 12.16
CA MET A 138 7.46 -9.76 13.03
C MET A 138 7.09 -10.47 14.35
N ASP A 139 7.29 -11.79 14.44
CA ASP A 139 7.14 -12.63 15.63
C ASP A 139 5.82 -12.47 16.40
N GLU A 140 4.71 -12.34 15.68
CA GLU A 140 3.41 -12.06 16.29
C GLU A 140 2.35 -13.11 15.96
N THR A 141 1.35 -13.24 16.83
CA THR A 141 0.17 -14.07 16.59
C THR A 141 -0.97 -13.25 16.01
N MET A 142 -1.71 -13.83 15.07
CA MET A 142 -2.89 -13.16 14.49
C MET A 142 -3.92 -12.74 15.55
N ASN A 143 -4.14 -13.55 16.58
CA ASN A 143 -5.07 -13.21 17.65
C ASN A 143 -4.65 -11.94 18.39
N ASN A 144 -3.35 -11.77 18.68
CA ASN A 144 -2.85 -10.59 19.36
C ASN A 144 -2.84 -9.37 18.43
N VAL A 145 -2.50 -9.52 17.14
CA VAL A 145 -2.67 -8.44 16.15
C VAL A 145 -4.11 -7.93 16.16
N LEU A 146 -5.09 -8.81 16.03
CA LEU A 146 -6.50 -8.42 16.01
C LEU A 146 -6.91 -7.76 17.32
N ALA A 147 -6.42 -8.23 18.47
CA ALA A 147 -6.66 -7.59 19.76
C ALA A 147 -6.07 -6.17 19.82
N LYS A 148 -4.83 -5.97 19.37
CA LYS A 148 -4.16 -4.65 19.29
C LYS A 148 -4.96 -3.70 18.41
N LEU A 149 -5.40 -4.15 17.23
CA LEU A 149 -6.18 -3.32 16.30
C LEU A 149 -7.57 -2.97 16.87
N ARG A 150 -8.27 -3.92 17.49
CA ARG A 150 -9.58 -3.68 18.11
C ARG A 150 -9.51 -2.71 19.29
N ALA A 151 -8.41 -2.72 20.04
CA ALA A 151 -8.19 -1.84 21.17
C ALA A 151 -7.76 -0.41 20.78
N HIS A 152 -7.46 -0.17 19.49
CA HIS A 152 -6.98 1.12 19.02
C HIS A 152 -8.12 1.96 18.43
N ASP A 153 -8.36 3.13 18.98
CA ASP A 153 -9.53 4.00 18.72
C ASP A 153 -9.86 4.22 17.24
N GLN A 154 -8.84 4.30 16.38
CA GLN A 154 -9.04 4.59 14.96
C GLN A 154 -9.51 3.38 14.14
N TYR A 155 -9.03 2.17 14.44
CA TYR A 155 -9.18 1.04 13.53
C TYR A 155 -10.61 0.55 13.33
N PRO A 156 -11.46 0.42 14.37
CA PRO A 156 -12.86 0.04 14.19
C PRO A 156 -13.59 0.93 13.16
N SER A 157 -13.38 2.25 13.23
CA SER A 157 -13.98 3.19 12.26
C SER A 157 -13.44 3.02 10.84
N LEU A 158 -12.14 2.72 10.68
CA LEU A 158 -11.54 2.49 9.37
C LEU A 158 -12.04 1.17 8.76
N PHE A 159 -12.19 0.12 9.56
CA PHE A 159 -12.80 -1.14 9.12
C PHE A 159 -14.27 -0.95 8.75
N LYS A 160 -15.01 -0.12 9.50
CA LYS A 160 -16.39 0.24 9.14
C LYS A 160 -16.47 0.95 7.80
N LYS A 161 -15.56 1.89 7.53
CA LYS A 161 -15.48 2.58 6.24
C LYS A 161 -15.15 1.61 5.10
N ALA A 162 -14.25 0.67 5.32
CA ALA A 162 -13.76 -0.27 4.30
C ALA A 162 -14.68 -1.47 4.03
N PHE A 163 -15.38 -1.96 5.06
CA PHE A 163 -16.14 -3.22 5.03
C PHE A 163 -17.58 -3.10 5.53
N GLY A 164 -18.05 -1.91 5.88
CA GLY A 164 -19.39 -1.68 6.41
C GLY A 164 -19.61 -2.15 7.86
N THR A 165 -18.56 -2.63 8.54
CA THR A 165 -18.62 -3.15 9.91
C THR A 165 -17.37 -2.82 10.69
N GLU A 166 -17.52 -2.60 12.00
CA GLU A 166 -16.41 -2.39 12.94
C GLU A 166 -15.71 -3.71 13.31
N ASP A 167 -16.25 -4.86 12.89
CA ASP A 167 -15.65 -6.16 13.15
C ASP A 167 -14.31 -6.32 12.41
N ILE A 168 -13.23 -6.35 13.19
CA ILE A 168 -11.87 -6.58 12.72
C ILE A 168 -11.56 -8.06 12.83
N ASN A 169 -11.32 -8.73 11.71
CA ASN A 169 -10.93 -10.14 11.66
C ASN A 169 -9.79 -10.37 10.66
N THR A 170 -9.23 -11.59 10.67
CA THR A 170 -8.09 -11.99 9.83
C THR A 170 -8.36 -11.72 8.34
N GLU A 171 -9.51 -12.16 7.83
CA GLU A 171 -9.88 -12.02 6.42
C GLU A 171 -9.89 -10.55 5.98
N ARG A 172 -10.57 -9.67 6.72
CA ARG A 172 -10.68 -8.25 6.36
C ARG A 172 -9.34 -7.54 6.44
N MET A 173 -8.52 -7.87 7.43
CA MET A 173 -7.18 -7.29 7.56
C MET A 173 -6.30 -7.68 6.37
N MET A 174 -6.30 -8.97 6.01
CA MET A 174 -5.55 -9.52 4.89
C MET A 174 -6.02 -8.96 3.55
N LYS A 175 -7.34 -8.92 3.32
CA LYS A 175 -7.93 -8.28 2.15
C LYS A 175 -7.57 -6.80 2.05
N ALA A 176 -7.60 -6.04 3.15
CA ALA A 176 -7.19 -4.64 3.13
C ALA A 176 -5.72 -4.48 2.72
N LEU A 177 -4.81 -5.25 3.32
CA LEU A 177 -3.38 -5.24 2.95
C LEU A 177 -3.18 -5.51 1.45
N SER A 178 -3.83 -6.54 0.90
CA SER A 178 -3.76 -6.85 -0.54
C SER A 178 -4.24 -5.71 -1.43
N GLN A 179 -5.24 -4.94 -1.00
CA GLN A 179 -5.78 -3.84 -1.80
C GLN A 179 -4.75 -2.74 -2.00
N PHE A 180 -3.95 -2.47 -0.97
CA PHE A 180 -2.81 -1.58 -1.11
C PHE A 180 -1.74 -2.20 -2.00
N MET A 181 -1.33 -3.43 -1.71
CA MET A 181 -0.22 -4.10 -2.41
C MET A 181 -0.48 -4.33 -3.91
N VAL A 182 -1.71 -4.73 -4.28
CA VAL A 182 -2.07 -5.01 -5.69
C VAL A 182 -2.11 -3.74 -6.55
N MET A 183 -2.32 -2.59 -5.93
CA MET A 183 -2.34 -1.29 -6.60
C MET A 183 -0.95 -0.66 -6.78
N LEU A 184 0.11 -1.30 -6.29
CA LEU A 184 1.50 -0.84 -6.51
C LEU A 184 1.97 -1.19 -7.93
N VAL A 185 1.46 -0.45 -8.92
CA VAL A 185 1.75 -0.67 -10.33
C VAL A 185 2.84 0.28 -10.81
N SER A 186 3.88 -0.28 -11.44
CA SER A 186 4.91 0.46 -12.16
C SER A 186 4.88 0.04 -13.63
N ALA A 187 4.50 0.97 -14.51
CA ALA A 187 4.23 0.69 -15.91
C ALA A 187 4.70 1.78 -16.89
N ASP A 188 5.65 2.63 -16.48
CA ASP A 188 6.20 3.70 -17.34
C ASP A 188 7.72 3.64 -17.48
N SER A 189 8.27 2.43 -17.51
CA SER A 189 9.68 2.25 -17.85
C SER A 189 9.94 2.61 -19.32
N LYS A 190 11.21 2.82 -19.69
CA LYS A 190 11.62 2.97 -21.10
C LYS A 190 11.11 1.81 -21.97
N TYR A 191 11.10 0.59 -21.43
CA TYR A 191 10.56 -0.57 -22.12
C TYR A 191 9.06 -0.42 -22.37
N ASP A 192 8.30 0.03 -21.37
CA ASP A 192 6.86 0.23 -21.50
C ASP A 192 6.52 1.26 -22.58
N GLN A 193 7.26 2.37 -22.64
CA GLN A 193 7.11 3.40 -23.66
C GLN A 193 7.42 2.87 -25.07
N VAL A 194 8.46 2.04 -25.22
CA VAL A 194 8.77 1.36 -26.49
C VAL A 194 7.62 0.41 -26.88
N ALA A 195 7.13 -0.39 -25.93
CA ALA A 195 6.03 -1.35 -26.15
C ALA A 195 4.73 -0.66 -26.58
N ARG A 196 4.44 0.53 -26.01
CA ARG A 196 3.30 1.37 -26.39
C ARG A 196 3.52 2.25 -27.61
N LYS A 197 4.73 2.24 -28.20
CA LYS A 197 5.13 3.07 -29.35
C LYS A 197 5.05 4.58 -29.07
N GLU A 198 5.41 5.00 -27.86
CA GLU A 198 5.38 6.40 -27.38
C GLU A 198 6.64 7.20 -27.78
N GLY A 199 7.40 6.73 -28.78
CA GLY A 199 8.57 7.42 -29.32
C GLY A 199 9.90 7.14 -28.61
N ALA A 200 9.92 6.36 -27.53
CA ALA A 200 11.15 5.83 -26.95
C ALA A 200 11.77 4.74 -27.85
N ALA A 201 13.10 4.60 -27.82
CA ALA A 201 13.85 3.56 -28.53
C ALA A 201 15.01 3.04 -27.67
N PHE A 202 15.27 1.74 -27.72
CA PHE A 202 16.53 1.19 -27.20
C PHE A 202 17.68 1.62 -28.12
N ASN A 203 18.80 2.00 -27.51
CA ASN A 203 20.01 2.35 -28.25
C ASN A 203 20.71 1.07 -28.74
#